data_AF-A0A7S2I4E2-F1
#
_entry.id   AF-A0A7S2I4E2-F1
#
_cell.length_a   1.000
_cell.length_b   1.000
_cell.length_c   1.000
_cell.angle_alpha   90.00
_cell.angle_beta   90.00
_cell.angle_gamma   90.00
#
_symmetry.space_group_name_H-M   'P 1'
#
loop_
_entity.id
_entity.type
_entity.pdbx_description
1 polymer ?
#
loop_
_entity_poly.entity_id
_entity_poly.type
_entity_poly.pdbx_seq_one_letter_code
_entity_poly.pdbx_strand_id
1 'polypeptide(L)'
;EERMAQQEFERTASRFDKELGTKPGPWILGGDAPSTADIIFVPYVERMLASLYYYKGYELRDPSARPNICRWFDALEQRPTYRGTQSDVHTHSHDLPPQMGGCYANGDNKQKECAARVDSGPWTTLPDTMLPEPPEAKAEALYRVMRHKEAIVRANPCAKPEVVEEALRCAMTRLITGEHVAPP
;
A
#
# COMPACT_ATOMS: atom_id res chain seq x y z
N GLU A 1 -25.50 -11.44 1.42
CA GLU A 1 -25.18 -10.26 0.59
C GLU A 1 -23.69 -10.16 0.28
N GLU A 2 -22.82 -10.18 1.29
CA GLU A 2 -21.36 -10.06 1.11
C GLU A 2 -20.74 -11.08 0.14
N ARG A 3 -21.12 -12.37 0.21
CA ARG A 3 -20.65 -13.39 -0.76
C ARG A 3 -21.02 -13.05 -2.22
N MET A 4 -22.21 -12.50 -2.45
CA MET A 4 -22.63 -12.11 -3.81
C MET A 4 -21.84 -10.89 -4.29
N ALA A 5 -21.59 -9.92 -3.41
CA ALA A 5 -20.76 -8.76 -3.70
C ALA A 5 -19.31 -9.18 -4.02
N GLN A 6 -18.76 -10.14 -3.29
CA GLN A 6 -17.44 -10.72 -3.57
C GLN A 6 -17.39 -11.36 -4.96
N GLN A 7 -18.35 -12.24 -5.28
CA GLN A 7 -18.41 -12.92 -6.58
C GLN A 7 -18.53 -11.91 -7.75
N GLU A 8 -19.33 -10.86 -7.56
CA GLU A 8 -19.50 -9.81 -8.56
C GLU A 8 -18.23 -8.96 -8.73
N PHE A 9 -17.54 -8.66 -7.63
CA PHE A 9 -16.23 -8.00 -7.67
C PHE A 9 -15.20 -8.87 -8.42
N GLU A 10 -15.08 -10.15 -8.06
CA GLU A 10 -14.15 -11.09 -8.69
C GLU A 10 -14.42 -11.22 -10.20
N ARG A 11 -15.69 -11.26 -10.62
CA ARG A 11 -16.09 -11.25 -12.02
C ARG A 11 -15.64 -9.97 -12.73
N THR A 12 -15.79 -8.82 -12.08
CA THR A 12 -15.40 -7.52 -12.62
C THR A 12 -13.88 -7.39 -12.72
N ALA A 13 -13.15 -7.77 -11.67
CA ALA A 13 -11.69 -7.79 -11.66
C ALA A 13 -11.12 -8.73 -12.72
N SER A 14 -11.71 -9.92 -12.89
CA SER A 14 -11.33 -10.87 -13.94
C SER A 14 -11.59 -10.33 -15.34
N ARG A 15 -12.69 -9.59 -15.52
CA ARG A 15 -12.95 -8.91 -16.80
C ARG A 15 -11.90 -7.83 -17.06
N PHE A 16 -11.59 -6.99 -16.08
CA PHE A 16 -10.57 -5.95 -16.23
C PHE A 16 -9.19 -6.53 -16.57
N ASP A 17 -8.78 -7.58 -15.85
CA ASP A 17 -7.54 -8.32 -16.15
C ASP A 17 -7.54 -8.85 -17.59
N LYS A 18 -8.62 -9.48 -18.03
CA LYS A 18 -8.74 -9.97 -19.41
C LYS A 18 -8.63 -8.85 -20.43
N GLU A 19 -9.32 -7.72 -20.23
CA GLU A 19 -9.28 -6.59 -21.15
C GLU A 19 -7.88 -5.97 -21.26
N LEU A 20 -7.14 -5.85 -20.14
CA LEU A 20 -5.72 -5.46 -20.14
C LEU A 20 -4.84 -6.40 -20.98
N GLY A 21 -5.23 -7.67 -21.10
CA GLY A 21 -4.57 -8.66 -21.94
C GLY A 21 -4.91 -8.62 -23.43
N THR A 22 -5.92 -7.84 -23.87
CA THR A 22 -6.38 -7.84 -25.28
C THR A 22 -5.51 -7.03 -26.22
N LYS A 23 -4.73 -6.09 -25.68
CA LYS A 23 -3.84 -5.23 -26.45
C LYS A 23 -2.38 -5.62 -26.19
N PRO A 24 -1.47 -5.42 -27.17
CA PRO A 24 -0.04 -5.57 -26.91
C PRO A 24 0.43 -4.58 -25.84
N GLY A 25 1.35 -5.05 -25.00
CA GLY A 25 1.95 -4.24 -23.94
C GLY A 25 1.16 -4.24 -22.62
N PRO A 26 1.59 -3.44 -21.64
CA PRO A 26 1.00 -3.43 -20.30
C PRO A 26 -0.16 -2.43 -20.15
N TRP A 27 -0.33 -1.48 -21.09
CA TRP A 27 -1.25 -0.35 -20.94
C TRP A 27 -2.68 -0.67 -21.38
N ILE A 28 -3.67 -0.02 -20.75
CA ILE A 28 -5.10 -0.26 -21.00
C ILE A 28 -5.49 -0.14 -22.48
N LEU A 29 -4.92 0.83 -23.19
CA LEU A 29 -5.17 1.03 -24.63
C LEU A 29 -4.01 0.54 -25.53
N GLY A 30 -3.05 -0.19 -24.96
CA GLY A 30 -1.81 -0.60 -25.61
C GLY A 30 -0.83 0.57 -25.86
N GLY A 31 0.13 0.34 -26.75
CA GLY A 31 1.17 1.32 -27.12
C GLY A 31 2.43 1.24 -26.25
N ASP A 32 3.35 2.19 -26.46
CA ASP A 32 4.67 2.20 -25.80
C ASP A 32 4.69 2.98 -24.47
N ALA A 33 3.61 3.69 -24.14
CA ALA A 33 3.50 4.55 -22.96
C ALA A 33 2.07 4.55 -22.38
N PRO A 34 1.89 4.87 -21.09
CA PRO A 34 0.56 4.96 -20.49
C PRO A 34 -0.24 6.07 -21.17
N SER A 35 -1.53 5.80 -21.34
CA SER A 35 -2.51 6.74 -21.86
C SER A 35 -3.26 7.44 -20.73
N THR A 36 -4.12 8.39 -21.09
CA THR A 36 -5.06 8.99 -20.12
C THR A 36 -5.95 7.94 -19.45
N ALA A 37 -6.25 6.81 -20.12
CA ALA A 37 -7.02 5.73 -19.50
C ALA A 37 -6.26 5.15 -18.28
N ASP A 38 -4.96 4.91 -18.41
CA ASP A 38 -4.13 4.39 -17.31
C ASP A 38 -4.10 5.38 -16.14
N ILE A 39 -3.94 6.67 -16.43
CA ILE A 39 -3.91 7.75 -15.43
C ILE A 39 -5.24 7.87 -14.68
N ILE A 40 -6.36 7.68 -15.37
CA ILE A 40 -7.69 7.72 -14.75
C ILE A 40 -7.90 6.50 -13.86
N PHE A 41 -7.48 5.30 -14.29
CA PHE A 41 -7.77 4.06 -13.57
C PHE A 41 -6.83 3.81 -12.39
N VAL A 42 -5.55 4.16 -12.51
CA VAL A 42 -4.52 3.80 -11.51
C VAL A 42 -4.89 4.17 -10.07
N PRO A 43 -5.39 5.40 -9.75
CA PRO A 43 -5.68 5.75 -8.37
C PRO A 43 -6.84 4.93 -7.78
N TYR A 44 -7.81 4.52 -8.61
CA TYR A 44 -8.93 3.69 -8.15
C TYR A 44 -8.47 2.27 -7.86
N VAL A 45 -7.66 1.69 -8.74
CA VAL A 45 -7.21 0.30 -8.58
C VAL A 45 -6.20 0.18 -7.43
N GLU A 46 -5.34 1.17 -7.21
CA GLU A 46 -4.46 1.25 -6.02
C GLU A 46 -5.26 1.28 -4.71
N ARG A 47 -6.27 2.14 -4.64
CA ARG A 47 -7.18 2.22 -3.49
C ARG A 47 -7.93 0.92 -3.25
N MET A 48 -8.41 0.27 -4.32
CA MET A 48 -9.06 -1.05 -4.23
C MET A 48 -8.09 -2.10 -3.70
N LEU A 49 -6.86 -2.16 -4.22
CA LEU A 49 -5.84 -3.10 -3.77
C LEU A 49 -5.64 -3.01 -2.26
N ALA A 50 -5.40 -1.81 -1.74
CA ALA A 50 -5.18 -1.58 -0.33
C ALA A 50 -6.42 -1.94 0.52
N SER A 51 -7.60 -1.46 0.09
CA SER A 51 -8.85 -1.68 0.82
C SER A 51 -9.25 -3.15 0.88
N LEU A 52 -9.10 -3.87 -0.23
CA LEU A 52 -9.42 -5.30 -0.31
C LEU A 52 -8.47 -6.12 0.55
N TYR A 53 -7.18 -5.78 0.55
CA TYR A 53 -6.20 -6.46 1.40
C TYR A 53 -6.57 -6.28 2.87
N TYR A 54 -6.75 -5.04 3.31
CA TYR A 54 -6.99 -4.69 4.72
C TYR A 54 -8.36 -5.14 5.23
N TYR A 55 -9.44 -4.82 4.51
CA TYR A 55 -10.82 -5.05 4.99
C TYR A 55 -11.40 -6.41 4.62
N LYS A 56 -10.80 -7.13 3.67
CA LYS A 56 -11.35 -8.40 3.14
C LYS A 56 -10.34 -9.55 3.08
N GLY A 57 -9.07 -9.31 3.42
CA GLY A 57 -8.02 -10.33 3.25
C GLY A 57 -7.85 -10.78 1.79
N TYR A 58 -8.21 -9.92 0.84
CA TYR A 58 -8.23 -10.24 -0.59
C TYR A 58 -7.06 -9.56 -1.31
N GLU A 59 -6.30 -10.36 -2.06
CA GLU A 59 -5.11 -9.89 -2.78
C GLU A 59 -5.42 -9.63 -4.25
N LEU A 60 -5.47 -8.37 -4.65
CA LEU A 60 -5.79 -7.99 -6.03
C LEU A 60 -4.64 -8.30 -7.00
N ARG A 61 -3.38 -8.08 -6.59
CA ARG A 61 -2.17 -8.43 -7.35
C ARG A 61 -1.76 -9.89 -7.11
N ASP A 62 -2.63 -10.81 -7.49
CA ASP A 62 -2.33 -12.25 -7.49
C ASP A 62 -1.92 -12.67 -8.92
N PRO A 63 -0.64 -13.02 -9.17
CA PRO A 63 -0.18 -13.37 -10.52
C PRO A 63 -0.81 -14.67 -11.05
N SER A 64 -1.31 -15.55 -10.18
CA SER A 64 -1.99 -16.79 -10.59
C SER A 64 -3.43 -16.53 -11.07
N ALA A 65 -4.07 -15.48 -10.55
CA ALA A 65 -5.47 -15.15 -10.87
C ALA A 65 -5.61 -13.95 -11.82
N ARG A 66 -4.69 -12.98 -11.75
CA ARG A 66 -4.76 -11.66 -12.39
C ARG A 66 -3.40 -11.21 -12.95
N PRO A 67 -2.82 -11.97 -13.90
CA PRO A 67 -1.48 -11.70 -14.42
C PRO A 67 -1.36 -10.38 -15.20
N ASN A 68 -2.42 -9.90 -15.85
CA ASN A 68 -2.37 -8.66 -16.62
C ASN A 68 -2.46 -7.42 -15.73
N ILE A 69 -3.22 -7.48 -14.64
CA ILE A 69 -3.21 -6.44 -13.59
C ILE A 69 -1.82 -6.36 -12.97
N CYS A 70 -1.19 -7.49 -12.66
CA CYS A 70 0.19 -7.51 -12.15
C CYS A 70 1.14 -6.85 -13.16
N ARG A 71 1.10 -7.27 -14.42
CA ARG A 71 1.91 -6.70 -15.51
C ARG A 71 1.71 -5.18 -15.68
N TRP A 72 0.49 -4.69 -15.52
CA TRP A 72 0.17 -3.27 -15.60
C TRP A 72 0.79 -2.47 -14.44
N PHE A 73 0.66 -2.96 -13.20
CA PHE A 73 1.32 -2.35 -12.05
C PHE A 73 2.85 -2.40 -12.14
N ASP A 74 3.43 -3.52 -12.57
CA ASP A 74 4.88 -3.65 -12.75
C ASP A 74 5.40 -2.61 -13.76
N ALA A 75 4.63 -2.33 -14.83
CA ALA A 75 4.96 -1.30 -15.81
C ALA A 75 4.81 0.12 -15.26
N LEU A 76 3.79 0.37 -14.41
CA LEU A 76 3.65 1.63 -13.69
C LEU A 76 4.84 1.88 -12.76
N GLU A 77 5.24 0.87 -11.99
CA GLU A 77 6.37 0.91 -11.03
C GLU A 77 7.72 1.20 -11.70
N GLN A 78 7.90 0.83 -12.97
CA GLN A 78 9.08 1.21 -13.74
C GLN A 78 9.18 2.72 -14.00
N ARG A 79 8.09 3.49 -13.83
CA ARG A 79 8.06 4.92 -14.11
C ARG A 79 8.41 5.72 -12.84
N PRO A 80 9.49 6.54 -12.84
CA PRO A 80 9.82 7.39 -11.71
C PRO A 80 8.69 8.34 -11.30
N THR A 81 7.90 8.81 -12.27
CA THR A 81 6.76 9.69 -12.02
C THR A 81 5.65 9.02 -11.23
N TYR A 82 5.39 7.73 -11.48
CA TYR A 82 4.41 6.97 -10.73
C TYR A 82 4.93 6.68 -9.33
N ARG A 83 6.17 6.21 -9.19
CA ARG A 83 6.80 5.98 -7.88
C ARG A 83 6.83 7.22 -6.99
N GLY A 84 6.98 8.41 -7.58
CA GLY A 84 6.95 9.67 -6.85
C GLY A 84 5.57 10.05 -6.29
N THR A 85 4.50 9.38 -6.73
CA THR A 85 3.12 9.60 -6.29
C THR A 85 2.44 8.35 -5.74
N GLN A 86 3.07 7.19 -5.85
CA GLN A 86 2.60 5.92 -5.30
C GLN A 86 2.53 6.04 -3.78
N SER A 87 1.48 5.48 -3.20
CA SER A 87 1.30 5.39 -1.76
C SER A 87 1.15 3.93 -1.35
N ASP A 88 1.36 3.64 -0.08
CA ASP A 88 1.36 2.30 0.52
C ASP A 88 -0.04 1.85 0.97
N VAL A 89 -0.15 0.56 1.33
CA VAL A 89 -1.42 -0.01 1.81
C VAL A 89 -1.89 0.66 3.09
N HIS A 90 -0.99 0.99 4.02
CA HIS A 90 -1.36 1.56 5.31
C HIS A 90 -1.99 2.95 5.14
N THR A 91 -1.33 3.86 4.41
CA THR A 91 -1.87 5.19 4.12
C THR A 91 -3.19 5.08 3.36
N HIS A 92 -3.29 4.26 2.32
CA HIS A 92 -4.55 4.10 1.61
C HIS A 92 -5.67 3.61 2.52
N SER A 93 -5.47 2.55 3.29
CA SER A 93 -6.53 1.99 4.14
C SER A 93 -7.00 2.95 5.24
N HIS A 94 -6.14 3.86 5.71
CA HIS A 94 -6.45 4.76 6.82
C HIS A 94 -6.85 6.18 6.40
N ASP A 95 -6.35 6.68 5.27
CA ASP A 95 -6.65 8.02 4.75
C ASP A 95 -7.76 8.04 3.69
N LEU A 96 -8.29 6.88 3.29
CA LEU A 96 -9.36 6.80 2.29
C LEU A 96 -10.64 7.49 2.81
N PRO A 97 -11.04 8.65 2.23
CA PRO A 97 -12.37 9.19 2.50
C PRO A 97 -13.42 8.22 1.92
N PRO A 98 -14.69 8.27 2.38
CA PRO A 98 -15.77 7.35 2.00
C PRO A 98 -16.19 7.35 0.51
N GLN A 99 -15.36 7.88 -0.40
CA GLN A 99 -15.57 8.00 -1.84
C GLN A 99 -15.74 6.66 -2.57
N MET A 100 -15.29 5.55 -1.98
CA MET A 100 -15.39 4.19 -2.57
C MET A 100 -16.44 3.29 -1.88
N GLY A 101 -17.30 3.88 -1.02
CA GLY A 101 -18.25 3.14 -0.20
C GLY A 101 -17.69 2.81 1.18
N GLY A 102 -18.43 1.99 1.93
CA GLY A 102 -18.08 1.68 3.31
C GLY A 102 -16.92 0.70 3.44
N CYS A 103 -15.92 1.09 4.22
CA CYS A 103 -14.73 0.30 4.54
C CYS A 103 -15.02 -0.66 5.71
N TYR A 104 -15.80 -1.71 5.44
CA TYR A 104 -16.23 -2.66 6.48
C TYR A 104 -15.35 -3.90 6.50
N ALA A 105 -14.74 -4.19 7.64
CA ALA A 105 -14.07 -5.47 7.86
C ALA A 105 -15.09 -6.62 7.82
N ASN A 106 -14.77 -7.72 7.13
CA ASN A 106 -15.62 -8.93 7.14
C ASN A 106 -15.38 -9.81 8.39
N GLY A 107 -14.31 -9.55 9.15
CA GLY A 107 -14.01 -10.17 10.44
C GLY A 107 -13.45 -11.60 10.37
N ASP A 108 -13.17 -12.13 9.17
CA ASP A 108 -12.55 -13.44 9.03
C ASP A 108 -11.08 -13.44 9.47
N ASN A 109 -10.49 -14.62 9.65
CA ASN A 109 -9.11 -14.73 10.12
C ASN A 109 -8.11 -14.14 9.13
N LYS A 110 -8.32 -14.32 7.82
CA LYS A 110 -7.42 -13.82 6.79
C LYS A 110 -7.41 -12.29 6.76
N GLN A 111 -8.57 -11.67 6.88
CA GLN A 111 -8.75 -10.24 7.00
C GLN A 111 -8.01 -9.70 8.23
N LYS A 112 -8.21 -10.31 9.40
CA LYS A 112 -7.52 -9.90 10.64
C LYS A 112 -6.01 -10.03 10.51
N GLU A 113 -5.52 -11.11 9.89
CA GLU A 113 -4.10 -11.28 9.61
C GLU A 113 -3.55 -10.20 8.67
N CYS A 114 -4.27 -9.89 7.58
CA CYS A 114 -3.89 -8.82 6.66
C CYS A 114 -3.88 -7.45 7.35
N ALA A 115 -4.94 -7.11 8.11
CA ALA A 115 -5.00 -5.86 8.87
C ALA A 115 -3.87 -5.76 9.90
N ALA A 116 -3.60 -6.82 10.66
CA ALA A 116 -2.49 -6.84 11.61
C ALA A 116 -1.13 -6.64 10.94
N ARG A 117 -0.91 -7.21 9.75
CA ARG A 117 0.33 -6.97 8.98
C ARG A 117 0.45 -5.52 8.51
N VAL A 118 -0.65 -4.90 8.11
CA VAL A 118 -0.66 -3.48 7.72
C VAL A 118 -0.36 -2.59 8.93
N ASP A 119 -0.99 -2.86 10.07
CA ASP A 119 -0.90 -1.99 11.26
C ASP A 119 0.40 -2.20 12.05
N SER A 120 0.94 -3.43 12.06
CA SER A 120 2.06 -3.82 12.94
C SER A 120 3.25 -4.44 12.23
N GLY A 121 3.17 -4.65 10.91
CA GLY A 121 4.21 -5.28 10.11
C GLY A 121 4.26 -6.82 10.25
N PRO A 122 5.27 -7.46 9.62
CA PRO A 122 6.33 -6.84 8.83
C PRO A 122 5.81 -6.20 7.54
N TRP A 123 6.24 -4.97 7.25
CA TRP A 123 5.76 -4.19 6.09
C TRP A 123 6.42 -4.59 4.76
N THR A 124 7.54 -5.32 4.80
CA THR A 124 8.27 -5.77 3.60
C THR A 124 7.53 -6.82 2.77
N THR A 125 6.40 -7.33 3.27
CA THR A 125 5.57 -8.35 2.61
C THR A 125 4.20 -7.83 2.20
N LEU A 126 3.98 -6.51 2.26
CA LEU A 126 2.73 -5.91 1.82
C LEU A 126 2.65 -5.84 0.28
N PRO A 127 1.46 -5.93 -0.30
CA PRO A 127 1.29 -5.95 -1.76
C PRO A 127 1.21 -4.54 -2.39
N ASP A 128 1.75 -3.50 -1.75
CA ASP A 128 1.74 -2.13 -2.29
C ASP A 128 2.77 -1.93 -3.40
N THR A 129 3.99 -2.47 -3.23
CA THR A 129 5.03 -2.40 -4.25
C THR A 129 5.81 -3.69 -4.41
N MET A 130 6.18 -4.00 -5.66
CA MET A 130 7.08 -5.13 -5.98
C MET A 130 8.54 -4.70 -6.13
N LEU A 131 8.84 -3.41 -5.94
CA LEU A 131 10.20 -2.90 -6.02
C LEU A 131 10.96 -3.20 -4.72
N PRO A 132 12.25 -3.56 -4.82
CA PRO A 132 13.08 -3.72 -3.64
C PRO A 132 13.25 -2.39 -2.91
N GLU A 133 13.33 -2.45 -1.58
CA GLU A 133 13.70 -1.30 -0.74
C GLU A 133 15.04 -0.71 -1.24
N PRO A 134 15.11 0.60 -1.57
CA PRO A 134 16.37 1.24 -1.91
C PRO A 134 17.36 1.17 -0.74
N PRO A 135 18.67 0.98 -0.99
CA PRO A 135 19.66 0.84 0.08
C PRO A 135 19.73 2.07 1.01
N GLU A 136 19.41 3.26 0.50
CA GLU A 136 19.39 4.50 1.26
C GLU A 136 18.07 4.75 2.01
N ALA A 137 17.04 3.91 1.84
CA ALA A 137 15.70 4.18 2.35
C ALA A 137 15.69 4.39 3.88
N LYS A 138 16.40 3.55 4.62
CA LYS A 138 16.51 3.66 6.09
C LYS A 138 17.26 4.91 6.54
N ALA A 139 18.32 5.28 5.81
CA ALA A 139 19.09 6.48 6.09
C ALA A 139 18.30 7.75 5.80
N GLU A 140 17.55 7.78 4.69
CA GLU A 140 16.63 8.87 4.35
C GLU A 140 15.51 8.98 5.40
N ALA A 141 14.91 7.86 5.81
CA ALA A 141 13.89 7.85 6.85
C ALA A 141 14.42 8.42 8.19
N LEU A 142 15.59 7.97 8.63
CA LEU A 142 16.26 8.52 9.82
C LEU A 142 16.50 10.03 9.67
N TYR A 143 17.09 10.46 8.54
CA TYR A 143 17.39 11.86 8.29
C TYR A 143 16.14 12.73 8.35
N ARG A 144 15.03 12.29 7.73
CA ARG A 144 13.74 13.00 7.74
C ARG A 144 13.16 13.09 9.15
N VAL A 145 13.13 11.98 9.90
CA VAL A 145 12.63 11.97 11.28
C VAL A 145 13.46 12.91 12.16
N MET A 146 14.79 12.86 12.06
CA MET A 146 15.68 13.72 12.84
C MET A 146 15.54 15.20 12.46
N ARG A 147 15.49 15.51 11.16
CA ARG A 147 15.30 16.88 10.66
C ARG A 147 13.98 17.49 11.11
N HIS A 148 12.93 16.68 11.23
CA HIS A 148 11.58 17.14 11.56
C HIS A 148 11.12 16.74 12.97
N LYS A 149 12.03 16.26 13.83
CA LYS A 149 11.73 15.69 15.16
C LYS A 149 10.82 16.58 15.99
N GLU A 150 11.16 17.87 16.11
CA GLU A 150 10.39 18.82 16.91
C GLU A 150 8.96 19.01 16.40
N ALA A 151 8.78 19.01 15.08
CA ALA A 151 7.45 19.12 14.47
C ALA A 151 6.63 17.84 14.70
N ILE A 152 7.26 16.67 14.58
CA ILE A 152 6.61 15.37 14.85
C ILE A 152 6.19 15.29 16.32
N VAL A 153 7.08 15.62 17.26
CA VAL A 153 6.79 15.61 18.70
C VAL A 153 5.66 16.57 19.04
N ARG A 154 5.68 17.79 18.50
CA ARG A 154 4.62 18.79 18.73
C ARG A 154 3.27 18.39 18.14
N ALA A 155 3.24 17.70 17.01
CA ALA A 155 2.01 17.26 16.35
C ALA A 155 1.43 15.97 16.96
N ASN A 156 2.23 15.22 17.73
CA ASN A 156 1.79 13.96 18.30
C ASN A 156 0.73 14.18 19.41
N PRO A 157 -0.37 13.41 19.44
CA PRO A 157 -1.42 13.56 20.44
C PRO A 157 -1.01 13.14 21.86
N CYS A 158 0.16 12.50 22.05
CA CYS A 158 0.66 12.15 23.36
C CYS A 158 0.91 13.41 24.21
N ALA A 159 0.35 13.43 25.42
CA ALA A 159 0.49 14.58 26.33
C ALA A 159 1.92 14.82 26.83
N LYS A 160 2.84 13.87 26.63
CA LYS A 160 4.22 13.89 27.14
C LYS A 160 5.23 13.88 25.98
N PRO A 161 5.76 15.05 25.57
CA PRO A 161 6.74 15.16 24.49
C PRO A 161 7.96 14.23 24.66
N GLU A 162 8.42 14.05 25.90
CA GLU A 162 9.56 13.20 26.25
C GLU A 162 9.34 11.72 25.89
N VAL A 163 8.10 11.23 26.03
CA VAL A 163 7.74 9.85 25.68
C VAL A 163 7.79 9.66 24.17
N VAL A 164 7.32 10.65 23.41
CA VAL A 164 7.36 10.60 21.94
C VAL A 164 8.80 10.65 21.44
N GLU A 165 9.63 11.53 22.02
CA GLU A 165 11.04 11.62 21.67
C GLU A 165 11.80 10.32 21.95
N GLU A 166 11.56 9.70 23.10
CA GLU A 166 12.16 8.42 23.47
C GLU A 166 11.70 7.29 22.54
N ALA A 167 10.42 7.23 22.23
CA ALA A 167 9.87 6.26 21.28
C ALA A 167 10.48 6.42 19.88
N LEU A 168 10.62 7.66 19.38
CA LEU A 168 11.27 7.94 18.10
C LEU A 168 12.73 7.48 18.11
N ARG A 169 13.47 7.72 19.20
CA ARG A 169 14.85 7.25 19.33
C ARG A 169 14.93 5.73 19.28
N CYS A 170 14.08 5.02 20.05
CA CYS A 170 14.02 3.57 20.05
C CYS A 170 13.69 3.01 18.66
N ALA A 171 12.68 3.58 17.99
CA ALA A 171 12.27 3.18 16.65
C ALA A 171 13.38 3.39 15.60
N MET A 172 14.05 4.54 15.64
CA MET A 172 15.13 4.86 14.70
C MET A 172 16.37 4.00 14.95
N THR A 173 16.73 3.72 16.22
CA THR A 173 17.81 2.77 16.52
C THR A 173 17.49 1.40 15.96
N ARG A 174 16.29 0.89 16.17
CA ARG A 174 15.85 -0.40 15.61
C ARG A 174 15.86 -0.40 14.09
N LEU A 175 15.41 0.68 13.45
CA LEU A 175 15.40 0.79 11.99
C LEU A 175 16.80 0.64 11.38
N ILE A 176 17.80 1.29 11.99
CA ILE A 176 19.17 1.33 11.48
C ILE A 176 19.98 0.08 11.87
N THR A 177 19.86 -0.36 13.12
CA THR A 177 20.72 -1.41 13.68
C THR A 177 20.07 -2.79 13.66
N GLY A 178 18.74 -2.86 13.55
CA GLY A 178 17.96 -4.08 13.79
C GLY A 178 17.78 -4.43 15.26
N GLU A 179 18.47 -3.75 16.18
CA GLU A 179 18.40 -4.04 17.62
C GLU A 179 17.10 -3.51 18.22
N HIS A 180 16.42 -4.37 18.98
CA HIS A 180 15.23 -3.98 19.70
C HIS A 180 15.61 -3.22 20.97
N VAL A 181 15.43 -1.89 20.95
CA VAL A 181 15.56 -1.04 22.14
C VAL A 181 14.16 -0.74 22.66
N ALA A 182 13.88 -1.18 23.89
CA ALA A 182 12.67 -0.78 24.59
C ALA A 182 12.95 0.48 25.42
N PRO A 183 11.97 1.38 25.60
CA PRO A 183 12.05 2.41 26.63
C PRO A 183 12.33 1.77 28.01
N PRO A 184 13.12 2.43 28.88
CA PRO A 184 13.41 1.96 30.23
C PRO A 184 12.18 1.88 31.14
#